data_AF-A0A1M7NUV8-F1
#
_entry.id   AF-A0A1M7NUV8-F1
#
_cell.length_a   1.000
_cell.length_b   1.000
_cell.length_c   1.000
_cell.angle_alpha   90.00
_cell.angle_beta   90.00
_cell.angle_gamma   90.00
#
_symmetry.space_group_name_H-M   'P 1'
#
loop_
_entity.id
_entity.type
_entity.pdbx_description
1 polymer ?
#
loop_
_entity_poly.entity_id
_entity_poly.type
_entity_poly.pdbx_seq_one_letter_code
_entity_poly.pdbx_strand_id
1 'polypeptide(L)'
;MKYLILTADYTSFLRDEFDEDFEYLNLNLSPDLIERLEEWHDDYLPIIQLNSDDRLKISNEIIKLDERGIGLAKEIKLQVEEVKVKYFSEGLLKYIEC
;
A
#
# COMPACT_ATOMS: atom_id res chain seq x y z
N MET A 1 -1.73 2.76 -19.80
CA MET A 1 -2.45 2.76 -18.51
C MET A 1 -1.99 1.61 -17.61
N LYS A 2 -1.51 1.92 -16.40
CA LYS A 2 -1.06 0.95 -15.37
C LYS A 2 -2.17 0.72 -14.32
N TYR A 3 -2.19 -0.46 -13.71
CA TYR A 3 -3.22 -0.83 -12.71
C TYR A 3 -2.53 -1.30 -11.44
N LEU A 4 -2.22 -0.34 -10.58
CA LEU A 4 -1.43 -0.59 -9.39
C LEU A 4 -2.30 -0.99 -8.20
N ILE A 5 -1.77 -1.85 -7.36
CA ILE A 5 -2.30 -2.18 -6.05
C ILE A 5 -1.24 -1.79 -5.02
N LEU A 6 -1.58 -0.82 -4.17
CA LEU A 6 -0.80 -0.50 -2.98
C LEU A 6 -1.26 -1.45 -1.86
N THR A 7 -0.35 -2.26 -1.36
CA THR A 7 -0.60 -3.23 -0.28
C THR A 7 0.68 -3.44 0.50
N ALA A 8 0.62 -3.63 1.80
CA ALA A 8 1.82 -3.88 2.59
C ALA A 8 2.07 -5.39 2.71
N ASP A 9 2.37 -6.08 1.61
CA ASP A 9 2.60 -7.53 1.64
C ASP A 9 4.07 -7.87 2.00
N TYR A 10 4.40 -9.15 2.20
CA TYR A 10 5.77 -9.54 2.58
C TYR A 10 6.84 -9.27 1.52
N THR A 11 6.44 -8.97 0.29
CA THR A 11 7.33 -8.93 -0.89
C THR A 11 7.48 -7.54 -1.50
N SER A 12 6.45 -6.71 -1.40
CA SER A 12 6.43 -5.36 -1.97
C SER A 12 5.35 -4.50 -1.30
N PHE A 13 5.49 -3.19 -1.43
CA PHE A 13 4.43 -2.23 -1.12
C PHE A 13 3.55 -1.90 -2.33
N LEU A 14 4.00 -2.19 -3.55
CA LEU A 14 3.32 -1.81 -4.80
C LEU A 14 3.50 -2.89 -5.87
N ARG A 15 2.40 -3.26 -6.53
CA ARG A 15 2.38 -4.23 -7.64
C ARG A 15 1.45 -3.76 -8.75
N ASP A 16 1.66 -4.24 -9.96
CA ASP A 16 0.68 -4.09 -11.05
C ASP A 16 -0.22 -5.34 -11.13
N GLU A 17 -1.51 -5.13 -11.32
CA GLU A 17 -2.53 -6.19 -11.38
C GLU A 17 -2.39 -7.10 -12.61
N PHE A 18 -1.71 -6.64 -13.67
CA PHE A 18 -1.60 -7.35 -14.94
C PHE A 18 -0.16 -7.63 -15.38
N ASP A 19 0.83 -7.26 -14.58
CA ASP A 19 2.26 -7.34 -14.92
C ASP A 19 3.03 -7.91 -13.71
N GLU A 20 3.29 -9.22 -13.74
CA GLU A 20 3.96 -9.96 -12.64
C GLU A 20 5.43 -9.58 -12.48
N ASP A 21 6.08 -9.12 -13.56
CA ASP A 21 7.47 -8.67 -13.57
C ASP A 21 7.59 -7.15 -13.27
N PHE A 22 6.51 -6.55 -12.76
CA PHE A 22 6.47 -5.13 -12.46
C PHE A 22 7.44 -4.73 -11.33
N GLU A 23 8.29 -3.74 -11.61
CA GLU A 23 9.10 -3.06 -10.61
C GLU A 23 8.67 -1.60 -10.44
N TYR A 24 8.41 -1.19 -9.20
CA TYR A 24 7.97 0.17 -8.88
C TYR A 24 9.00 1.25 -9.25
N LEU A 25 10.29 0.88 -9.35
CA LEU A 25 11.37 1.76 -9.77
C LEU A 25 11.15 2.33 -11.19
N ASN A 26 10.35 1.65 -12.01
CA ASN A 26 9.99 2.11 -13.35
C ASN A 26 8.95 3.25 -13.37
N LEU A 27 8.32 3.58 -12.23
CA LEU A 27 7.28 4.61 -12.14
C LEU A 27 7.82 6.04 -11.97
N ASN A 28 9.15 6.23 -11.89
CA ASN A 28 9.78 7.55 -11.66
C ASN A 28 9.17 8.33 -10.48
N LEU A 29 8.77 7.62 -9.41
CA LEU A 29 8.25 8.25 -8.19
C LEU A 29 9.33 9.12 -7.53
N SER A 30 8.91 10.19 -6.88
CA SER A 30 9.84 11.04 -6.13
C SER A 30 10.50 10.24 -5.00
N PRO A 31 11.81 10.44 -4.72
CA PRO A 31 12.50 9.75 -3.63
C PRO A 31 11.80 9.89 -2.27
N ASP A 32 11.24 11.06 -1.98
CA ASP A 32 10.43 11.31 -0.77
C ASP A 32 9.19 10.41 -0.67
N LEU A 33 8.53 10.14 -1.79
CA LEU A 33 7.35 9.27 -1.81
C LEU A 33 7.75 7.81 -1.62
N ILE A 34 8.88 7.40 -2.20
CA ILE A 34 9.44 6.05 -2.03
C ILE A 34 9.80 5.81 -0.56
N GLU A 35 10.53 6.74 0.07
CA GLU A 35 10.90 6.63 1.50
C GLU A 35 9.65 6.50 2.38
N ARG A 36 8.63 7.34 2.14
CA ARG A 36 7.38 7.29 2.92
C ARG A 36 6.56 6.02 2.68
N LEU A 37 6.66 5.41 1.49
CA LEU A 37 6.06 4.12 1.16
C LEU A 37 6.76 2.96 1.87
N GLU A 38 8.10 2.97 1.88
CA GLU A 38 8.93 2.00 2.59
C GLU A 38 8.68 2.06 4.11
N GLU A 39 8.69 3.25 4.70
CA GLU A 39 8.36 3.43 6.12
C GLU A 39 6.94 2.93 6.45
N TRP A 40 5.96 3.25 5.59
CA TRP A 40 4.58 2.79 5.80
C TRP A 40 4.48 1.27 5.72
N HIS A 41 5.21 0.65 4.80
CA HIS A 41 5.28 -0.79 4.64
C HIS A 41 5.86 -1.47 5.88
N ASP A 42 7.00 -0.96 6.36
CA ASP A 42 7.69 -1.45 7.56
C ASP A 42 6.80 -1.34 8.81
N ASP A 43 6.09 -0.22 8.98
CA ASP A 43 5.13 -0.03 10.07
C ASP A 43 3.98 -1.05 10.03
N TYR A 44 3.60 -1.51 8.83
CA TYR A 44 2.49 -2.44 8.62
C TYR A 44 2.90 -3.90 8.81
N LEU A 45 4.14 -4.27 8.48
CA LEU A 45 4.65 -5.66 8.52
C LEU A 45 4.29 -6.44 9.81
N PRO A 46 4.40 -5.85 11.03
CA PRO A 46 4.02 -6.55 12.25
C PRO A 46 2.55 -6.97 12.32
N ILE A 47 1.65 -6.26 11.62
CA ILE A 47 0.21 -6.50 11.61
C ILE A 47 -0.14 -7.73 10.76
N ILE A 48 0.61 -7.98 9.69
CA ILE A 48 0.33 -9.07 8.74
C ILE A 48 0.36 -10.44 9.44
N GLN A 49 1.28 -10.60 10.40
CA GLN A 49 1.46 -11.85 11.15
C GLN A 49 0.38 -12.09 12.22
N LEU A 50 -0.40 -11.07 12.57
CA LEU A 50 -1.40 -11.18 13.63
C LEU A 50 -2.59 -12.02 13.17
N ASN A 51 -3.16 -12.78 14.11
CA ASN A 51 -4.46 -13.41 13.93
C ASN A 51 -5.61 -12.39 14.07
N SER A 52 -6.83 -12.83 13.80
CA SER A 52 -8.02 -11.96 13.82
C SER A 52 -8.29 -11.32 15.20
N ASP A 53 -8.09 -12.06 16.29
CA ASP A 53 -8.34 -11.54 17.64
C ASP A 53 -7.33 -10.45 18.03
N ASP A 54 -6.06 -10.62 17.64
CA ASP A 54 -5.02 -9.63 17.91
C ASP A 54 -5.20 -8.38 17.06
N ARG A 55 -5.64 -8.51 15.80
CA ARG A 55 -5.99 -7.37 14.93
C ARG A 55 -7.13 -6.53 15.50
N LEU A 56 -8.13 -7.17 16.12
CA LEU A 56 -9.23 -6.45 16.77
C LEU A 56 -8.74 -5.54 17.90
N LYS A 57 -7.74 -5.99 18.67
CA LYS A 57 -7.17 -5.22 19.79
C LYS A 57 -6.43 -3.96 19.34
N ILE A 58 -5.85 -3.99 18.13
CA ILE A 58 -5.10 -2.87 17.55
C ILE A 58 -5.82 -2.22 16.35
N SER A 59 -7.15 -2.33 16.31
CA SER A 59 -7.96 -1.87 15.18
C SER A 59 -7.79 -0.37 14.88
N ASN A 60 -7.53 0.44 15.90
CA ASN A 60 -7.29 1.88 15.72
C ASN A 60 -5.94 2.15 15.04
N GLU A 61 -4.91 1.37 15.35
CA GLU A 61 -3.59 1.42 14.72
C GLU A 61 -3.68 1.00 13.25
N ILE A 62 -4.43 -0.07 12.96
CA ILE A 62 -4.73 -0.51 11.59
C ILE A 62 -5.40 0.62 10.80
N ILE A 63 -6.43 1.26 11.37
CA ILE A 63 -7.14 2.36 10.70
C ILE A 63 -6.19 3.52 10.37
N LYS A 64 -5.30 3.91 11.29
CA LYS A 64 -4.33 4.99 11.04
C LYS A 64 -3.35 4.64 9.93
N LEU A 65 -2.88 3.40 9.88
CA LEU A 65 -2.00 2.92 8.82
C LEU A 65 -2.73 2.82 7.48
N ASP A 66 -4.00 2.44 7.49
CA ASP A 66 -4.85 2.43 6.30
C ASP A 66 -5.08 3.85 5.77
N GLU A 67 -5.33 4.83 6.65
CA GLU A 67 -5.45 6.24 6.27
C GLU A 67 -4.15 6.78 5.65
N ARG A 68 -2.99 6.43 6.22
CA ARG A 68 -1.66 6.76 5.66
C ARG A 68 -1.49 6.12 4.28
N GLY A 69 -1.80 4.83 4.14
CA GLY A 69 -1.72 4.09 2.88
C GLY A 69 -2.62 4.69 1.79
N ILE A 70 -3.85 5.06 2.12
CA ILE A 70 -4.78 5.72 1.20
C ILE A 70 -4.23 7.09 0.75
N GLY A 71 -3.61 7.84 1.66
CA GLY A 71 -2.91 9.09 1.32
C GLY A 71 -1.81 8.86 0.29
N LEU A 72 -0.94 7.88 0.52
CA LEU A 72 0.15 7.50 -0.39
C LEU A 72 -0.39 7.03 -1.74
N ALA A 73 -1.47 6.24 -1.77
CA ALA A 73 -2.12 5.80 -3.00
C ALA A 73 -2.62 6.98 -3.85
N LYS A 74 -3.14 8.03 -3.22
CA LYS A 74 -3.55 9.27 -3.91
C LYS A 74 -2.35 10.04 -4.45
N GLU A 75 -1.25 10.09 -3.71
CA GLU A 75 -0.02 10.74 -4.16
C GLU A 75 0.61 10.02 -5.38
N ILE A 76 0.60 8.68 -5.42
CA ILE A 76 1.01 7.91 -6.60
C ILE A 76 0.17 8.31 -7.83
N LYS A 77 -1.16 8.45 -7.68
CA LYS A 77 -2.05 8.89 -8.77
C LYS A 77 -1.70 10.28 -9.32
N LEU A 78 -1.08 11.13 -8.52
CA LEU A 78 -0.67 12.48 -8.93
C LEU A 78 0.68 12.51 -9.65
N GLN A 79 1.55 11.53 -9.41
CA GLN A 79 2.88 11.47 -10.02
C GLN A 79 2.97 10.58 -11.26
N VAL A 80 2.08 9.61 -11.40
CA VAL A 80 2.09 8.65 -12.51
C VAL A 80 0.97 8.96 -13.49
N GLU A 81 1.31 9.24 -14.75
CA GLU A 81 0.32 9.42 -15.80
C GLU A 81 -0.41 8.12 -16.15
N GLU A 82 -1.69 8.21 -16.49
CA GLU A 82 -2.53 7.07 -16.87
C GLU A 82 -2.47 5.89 -15.88
N VAL A 83 -2.70 6.15 -14.59
CA VAL A 83 -2.68 5.10 -13.56
C VAL A 83 -4.05 4.94 -12.88
N LYS A 84 -4.41 3.69 -12.59
CA LYS A 84 -5.41 3.37 -11.57
C LYS A 84 -4.69 2.75 -10.39
N VAL A 85 -4.90 3.29 -9.21
CA VAL A 85 -4.35 2.74 -7.96
C VAL A 85 -5.51 2.25 -7.10
N LYS A 86 -5.46 0.98 -6.68
CA LYS A 86 -6.29 0.40 -5.63
C LYS A 86 -5.47 0.33 -4.35
N TYR A 87 -6.14 0.42 -3.20
CA TYR A 87 -5.52 0.18 -1.91
C TYR A 87 -6.11 -1.09 -1.28
N PHE A 88 -5.24 -2.00 -0.86
CA PHE A 88 -5.61 -3.19 -0.11
C PHE A 88 -5.09 -3.06 1.32
N SER A 89 -6.01 -3.09 2.28
CA SER A 89 -5.67 -3.12 3.70
C SER A 89 -5.33 -4.55 4.09
N GLU A 90 -4.06 -4.81 4.40
CA GLU A 90 -3.63 -6.10 4.91
C GLU A 90 -4.17 -6.36 6.31
N GLY A 91 -4.50 -5.31 7.07
CA GLY A 91 -5.07 -5.30 8.41
C GLY A 91 -6.52 -5.79 8.42
N LEU A 92 -7.31 -5.29 7.47
CA LEU A 92 -8.73 -5.60 7.30
C LEU A 92 -9.00 -6.69 6.23
N LEU A 93 -7.97 -7.11 5.51
CA LEU A 93 -8.01 -8.10 4.42
C LEU A 93 -9.03 -7.76 3.33
N LYS A 94 -9.09 -6.49 2.92
CA LYS A 94 -10.02 -6.01 1.90
C LYS A 94 -9.51 -4.79 1.15
N TYR A 95 -10.06 -4.58 -0.04
CA TYR A 95 -9.89 -3.32 -0.76
C TYR A 95 -10.65 -2.19 -0.07
N ILE A 96 -10.03 -1.01 -0.03
CA ILE A 96 -10.64 0.24 0.43
C ILE A 96 -10.55 1.26 -0.70
N GLU A 97 -11.61 2.04 -0.87
CA GLU A 97 -11.65 3.10 -1.87
C GLU A 97 -10.64 4.21 -1.54
N CYS A 98 -9.91 4.64 -2.57
CA CYS A 98 -8.87 5.67 -2.49
C CYS A 98 -9.05 6.72 -3.57
#